data_AF-A0A382FWQ0-F1
#
_entry.id   AF-A0A382FWQ0-F1
#
_cell.length_a   1.000
_cell.length_b   1.000
_cell.length_c   1.000
_cell.angle_alpha   90.00
_cell.angle_beta   90.00
_cell.angle_gamma   90.00
#
_symmetry.space_group_name_H-M   'P 1'
#
loop_
_entity.id
_entity.type
_entity.pdbx_description
1 polymer ?
#
loop_
_entity_poly.entity_id
_entity_poly.type
_entity_poly.pdbx_seq_one_letter_code
_entity_poly.pdbx_strand_id
1 'polypeptide(L)'
;MKLKTIRSGVLLGAVISLAFVGQAVAQNAPASHGHIGHAADGWRDTPDGVGLLPAAVAEATVAQTHAGLAAGSSGLDGIKRHIGHVVHAIDPTVRESGPGNGYGVVKGASGAAT
;
A
#
# COMPACT_ATOMS: atom_id res chain seq x y z
N MET A 1 53.75 34.96 6.10
CA MET A 1 52.92 35.02 4.89
C MET A 1 51.97 33.83 4.91
N LYS A 2 50.66 34.10 4.86
CA LYS A 2 49.55 33.13 5.03
C LYS A 2 49.36 32.31 3.75
N LEU A 3 49.38 30.97 3.81
CA LEU A 3 48.69 30.13 2.82
C LEU A 3 48.69 28.63 3.22
N LYS A 4 47.67 28.14 3.96
CA LYS A 4 47.39 26.68 3.95
C LYS A 4 46.01 26.21 4.42
N THR A 5 44.99 27.07 4.43
CA THR A 5 43.64 26.68 4.91
C THR A 5 42.57 26.66 3.81
N ILE A 6 42.92 26.99 2.56
CA ILE A 6 41.92 27.24 1.50
C ILE A 6 41.47 25.96 0.77
N ARG A 7 42.22 24.85 0.87
CA ARG A 7 41.92 23.63 0.10
C ARG A 7 40.86 22.70 0.71
N SER A 8 40.62 22.76 2.02
CA SER A 8 39.61 21.92 2.68
C SER A 8 38.18 22.47 2.62
N GLY A 9 38.00 23.78 2.43
CA GLY A 9 36.66 24.39 2.36
C GLY A 9 35.94 24.12 1.03
N VAL A 10 36.69 23.96 -0.07
CA VAL A 10 36.12 23.76 -1.42
C VAL A 10 35.61 22.33 -1.61
N LEU A 11 36.29 21.33 -1.05
CA LEU A 11 35.81 19.94 -1.09
C LEU A 11 34.55 19.72 -0.25
N LEU A 12 34.40 20.42 0.89
CA LEU A 12 33.21 20.28 1.74
C LEU A 12 31.99 21.00 1.13
N GLY A 13 32.19 22.16 0.49
CA GLY A 13 31.13 22.88 -0.22
C GLY A 13 30.57 22.12 -1.42
N ALA A 14 31.43 21.44 -2.20
CA ALA A 14 31.00 20.67 -3.37
C ALA A 14 30.14 19.45 -3.03
N VAL A 15 30.42 18.77 -1.89
CA VAL A 15 29.63 17.61 -1.43
C VAL A 15 28.26 18.05 -0.92
N ILE A 16 28.17 19.21 -0.26
CA ILE A 16 26.90 19.77 0.21
C ILE A 16 26.03 20.19 -0.98
N SER A 17 26.60 20.82 -2.01
CA SER A 17 25.85 21.20 -3.22
C SER A 17 25.28 20.00 -4.01
N LEU A 18 25.96 18.85 -4.02
CA LEU A 18 25.44 17.64 -4.66
C LEU A 18 24.26 17.00 -3.91
N ALA A 19 24.24 17.13 -2.57
CA ALA A 19 23.17 16.55 -1.75
C ALA A 19 21.82 17.29 -1.90
N PHE A 20 21.85 18.62 -2.14
CA PHE A 20 20.63 19.42 -2.31
C PHE A 20 19.98 19.28 -3.70
N VAL A 21 20.75 18.94 -4.75
CA VAL A 21 20.19 18.76 -6.10
C VAL A 21 19.43 17.42 -6.24
N GLY A 22 19.83 16.40 -5.47
CA GLY A 22 19.19 15.08 -5.50
C GLY A 22 17.79 15.03 -4.87
N GLN A 23 17.43 15.99 -4.01
CA GLN A 23 16.14 15.99 -3.32
C GLN A 23 15.00 16.59 -4.17
N ALA A 24 15.31 17.45 -5.14
CA ALA A 24 14.30 18.11 -5.97
C ALA A 24 13.69 17.20 -7.05
N VAL A 25 14.41 16.16 -7.50
CA VAL A 25 13.94 15.25 -8.57
C VAL A 25 12.99 14.16 -8.08
N ALA A 26 12.94 13.90 -6.76
CA ALA A 26 12.06 12.88 -6.19
C ALA A 26 10.59 13.34 -6.08
N GLN A 27 10.33 14.65 -6.07
CA GLN A 27 9.00 15.19 -5.78
C GLN A 27 8.04 15.25 -6.99
N ASN A 28 8.53 14.99 -8.21
CA ASN A 28 7.75 15.03 -9.46
C ASN A 28 7.81 13.69 -10.24
N ALA A 29 7.94 12.57 -9.53
CA ALA A 29 7.85 11.26 -10.17
C ALA A 29 6.46 11.09 -10.82
N PRO A 30 6.37 10.68 -12.09
CA PRO A 30 5.09 10.32 -12.72
C PRO A 30 4.40 9.19 -11.93
N ALA A 31 3.07 9.12 -11.97
CA ALA A 31 2.29 8.04 -11.33
C ALA A 31 2.77 6.63 -11.74
N SER A 32 3.30 6.48 -12.96
CA SER A 32 3.91 5.21 -13.41
C SER A 32 5.04 4.72 -12.51
N HIS A 33 5.74 5.61 -11.78
CA HIS A 33 6.77 5.21 -10.82
C HIS A 33 6.19 4.47 -9.61
N GLY A 34 4.95 4.74 -9.21
CA GLY A 34 4.23 3.99 -8.16
C GLY A 34 3.99 2.54 -8.60
N HIS A 35 3.41 2.36 -9.79
CA HIS A 35 3.22 1.04 -10.39
C HIS A 35 4.54 0.27 -10.60
N ILE A 36 5.60 0.95 -11.06
CA ILE A 36 6.93 0.34 -11.22
C ILE A 36 7.51 -0.05 -9.86
N GLY A 37 7.37 0.80 -8.85
CA GLY A 37 7.83 0.50 -7.49
C GLY A 37 7.18 -0.76 -6.93
N HIS A 38 5.85 -0.86 -7.05
CA HIS A 38 5.15 -2.06 -6.60
C HIS A 38 5.53 -3.34 -7.36
N ALA A 39 5.73 -3.22 -8.68
CA ALA A 39 6.22 -4.35 -9.48
C ALA A 39 7.66 -4.75 -9.11
N ALA A 40 8.53 -3.76 -8.83
CA ALA A 40 9.91 -3.97 -8.42
C ALA A 40 10.01 -4.64 -7.04
N ASP A 41 9.09 -4.34 -6.13
CA ASP A 41 9.00 -4.98 -4.82
C ASP A 41 8.39 -6.39 -4.88
N GLY A 42 7.97 -6.85 -6.06
CA GLY A 42 7.41 -8.19 -6.27
C GLY A 42 6.14 -8.45 -5.46
N TRP A 43 5.40 -7.39 -5.12
CA TRP A 43 4.15 -7.46 -4.35
C TRP A 43 4.28 -8.20 -3.01
N ARG A 44 5.45 -8.15 -2.37
CA ARG A 44 5.75 -8.86 -1.11
C ARG A 44 4.75 -8.64 0.02
N ASP A 45 4.07 -7.50 0.02
CA ASP A 45 3.06 -7.15 1.01
C ASP A 45 1.68 -7.78 0.76
N THR A 46 1.48 -8.41 -0.40
CA THR A 46 0.22 -9.09 -0.76
C THR A 46 0.27 -10.58 -0.44
N PRO A 47 -0.88 -11.21 -0.16
CA PRO A 47 -1.00 -12.66 -0.07
C PRO A 47 -0.50 -13.33 -1.34
N ASP A 48 0.33 -14.36 -1.20
CA ASP A 48 0.91 -15.15 -2.30
C ASP A 48 1.72 -14.33 -3.34
N GLY A 49 2.07 -13.07 -3.04
CA GLY A 49 2.85 -12.21 -3.94
C GLY A 49 2.11 -11.80 -5.22
N VAL A 50 0.77 -11.76 -5.20
CA VAL A 50 -0.04 -11.36 -6.34
C VAL A 50 -0.11 -9.84 -6.50
N GLY A 51 -0.48 -9.33 -7.68
CA GLY A 51 -0.66 -7.88 -7.86
C GLY A 51 -1.68 -7.27 -6.88
N LEU A 52 -1.55 -5.97 -6.57
CA LEU A 52 -2.46 -5.25 -5.67
C LEU A 52 -3.93 -5.35 -6.08
N LEU A 53 -4.23 -5.19 -7.37
CA LEU A 53 -5.59 -5.29 -7.88
C LEU A 53 -6.14 -6.73 -7.78
N PRO A 54 -5.43 -7.78 -8.23
CA PRO A 54 -5.81 -9.17 -7.93
C PRO A 54 -6.07 -9.45 -6.45
N ALA A 55 -5.22 -8.95 -5.53
CA ALA A 55 -5.43 -9.09 -4.10
C ALA A 55 -6.73 -8.40 -3.66
N ALA A 56 -7.00 -7.17 -4.11
CA ALA A 56 -8.24 -6.46 -3.82
C ALA A 56 -9.48 -7.19 -4.35
N VAL A 57 -9.41 -7.76 -5.55
CA VAL A 57 -10.52 -8.52 -6.17
C VAL A 57 -10.81 -9.80 -5.38
N ALA A 58 -9.78 -10.50 -4.89
CA ALA A 58 -9.97 -11.68 -4.05
C ALA A 58 -10.74 -11.33 -2.77
N GLU A 59 -10.35 -10.26 -2.09
CA GLU A 59 -11.05 -9.78 -0.88
C GLU A 59 -12.47 -9.27 -1.20
N ALA A 60 -12.64 -8.56 -2.32
CA ALA A 60 -13.95 -8.07 -2.76
C ALA A 60 -14.92 -9.23 -3.06
N THR A 61 -14.41 -10.33 -3.61
CA THR A 61 -15.19 -11.55 -3.86
C THR A 61 -15.71 -12.13 -2.55
N VAL A 62 -14.85 -12.20 -1.52
CA VAL A 62 -15.25 -12.65 -0.17
C VAL A 62 -16.29 -11.71 0.44
N ALA A 63 -16.09 -10.40 0.34
CA ALA A 63 -17.05 -9.41 0.80
C ALA A 63 -18.41 -9.57 0.10
N GLN A 64 -18.41 -9.73 -1.22
CA GLN A 64 -19.64 -9.93 -2.00
C GLN A 64 -20.37 -11.21 -1.58
N THR A 65 -19.65 -12.33 -1.44
CA THR A 65 -20.23 -13.60 -0.98
C THR A 65 -20.90 -13.42 0.38
N HIS A 66 -20.23 -12.78 1.33
CA HIS A 66 -20.78 -12.59 2.67
C HIS A 66 -21.91 -11.55 2.71
N ALA A 67 -21.90 -10.54 1.85
CA ALA A 67 -23.04 -9.63 1.71
C ALA A 67 -24.29 -10.38 1.24
N GLY A 68 -24.15 -11.30 0.28
CA GLY A 68 -25.24 -12.17 -0.18
C GLY A 68 -25.76 -13.10 0.94
N LEU A 69 -24.86 -13.70 1.71
CA LEU A 69 -25.23 -14.56 2.84
C LEU A 69 -25.92 -13.77 3.98
N ALA A 70 -25.53 -12.52 4.20
CA ALA A 70 -26.21 -11.65 5.16
C ALA A 70 -27.64 -11.34 4.69
N ALA A 71 -27.81 -10.98 3.42
CA ALA A 71 -29.12 -10.67 2.83
C ALA A 71 -30.08 -11.86 2.83
N GLY A 72 -29.56 -13.08 2.66
CA GLY A 72 -30.34 -14.33 2.72
C GLY A 72 -30.54 -14.90 4.13
N SER A 73 -30.05 -14.24 5.18
CA SER A 73 -30.12 -14.79 6.54
C SER A 73 -31.49 -14.57 7.18
N SER A 74 -32.00 -15.61 7.85
CA SER A 74 -33.30 -15.58 8.53
C SER A 74 -33.28 -14.98 9.95
N GLY A 75 -32.10 -14.66 10.48
CA GLY A 75 -31.95 -14.22 11.87
C GLY A 75 -30.82 -13.20 12.05
N LEU A 76 -30.99 -12.33 13.06
CA LEU A 76 -30.08 -11.22 13.35
C LEU A 76 -28.63 -11.68 13.57
N ASP A 77 -28.43 -12.83 14.19
CA ASP A 77 -27.09 -13.37 14.45
C ASP A 77 -26.36 -13.74 13.16
N GLY A 78 -27.07 -14.30 12.18
CA GLY A 78 -26.51 -14.62 10.88
C GLY A 78 -26.18 -13.35 10.08
N ILE A 79 -27.06 -12.34 10.13
CA ILE A 79 -26.80 -11.02 9.54
C ILE A 79 -25.54 -10.40 10.15
N LYS A 80 -25.46 -10.31 11.48
CA LYS A 80 -24.31 -9.73 12.20
C LYS A 80 -23.00 -10.45 11.88
N ARG A 81 -23.00 -11.78 11.86
CA ARG A 81 -21.83 -12.58 11.53
C ARG A 81 -21.35 -12.30 10.10
N HIS A 82 -22.25 -12.34 9.12
CA HIS A 82 -21.85 -12.17 7.73
C HIS A 82 -21.46 -10.72 7.39
N ILE A 83 -22.16 -9.71 7.91
CA ILE A 83 -21.69 -8.31 7.85
C ILE A 83 -20.35 -8.15 8.59
N GLY A 84 -20.17 -8.92 9.67
CA GLY A 84 -18.88 -9.18 10.32
C GLY A 84 -17.76 -9.39 9.31
N HIS A 85 -17.92 -10.45 8.51
CA HIS A 85 -16.96 -10.87 7.49
C HIS A 85 -16.80 -9.86 6.35
N VAL A 86 -17.88 -9.19 5.92
CA VAL A 86 -17.81 -8.14 4.89
C VAL A 86 -16.84 -7.03 5.30
N VAL A 87 -16.97 -6.54 6.54
CA VAL A 87 -16.10 -5.47 7.03
C VAL A 87 -14.64 -5.94 7.12
N HIS A 88 -14.38 -7.18 7.57
CA HIS A 88 -13.01 -7.71 7.60
C HIS A 88 -12.40 -7.76 6.19
N ALA A 89 -13.13 -8.28 5.20
CA ALA A 89 -12.64 -8.35 3.83
C ALA A 89 -12.44 -6.95 3.19
N ILE A 90 -13.26 -5.96 3.56
CA ILE A 90 -13.08 -4.57 3.08
C ILE A 90 -11.87 -3.91 3.77
N ASP A 91 -11.83 -3.99 5.09
CA ASP A 91 -10.82 -3.35 5.94
C ASP A 91 -10.54 -4.21 7.21
N PRO A 92 -9.50 -5.04 7.18
CA PRO A 92 -9.07 -5.85 8.32
C PRO A 92 -8.66 -5.03 9.54
N THR A 93 -8.38 -3.73 9.40
CA THR A 93 -8.02 -2.86 10.54
C THR A 93 -9.22 -2.48 11.39
N VAL A 94 -10.43 -2.54 10.82
CA VAL A 94 -11.70 -2.30 11.53
C VAL A 94 -12.19 -3.57 12.24
N ARG A 95 -11.86 -4.74 11.66
CA ARG A 95 -12.17 -6.04 12.26
C ARG A 95 -11.06 -7.03 11.94
N GLU A 96 -10.32 -7.45 12.96
CA GLU A 96 -9.10 -8.24 12.80
C GLU A 96 -9.33 -9.64 12.23
N SER A 97 -10.53 -10.23 12.41
CA SER A 97 -10.80 -11.61 12.02
C SER A 97 -12.00 -11.76 11.09
N GLY A 98 -11.85 -12.58 10.06
CA GLY A 98 -12.90 -13.03 9.17
C GLY A 98 -12.34 -13.89 8.02
N PRO A 99 -13.20 -14.43 7.15
CA PRO A 99 -12.78 -15.03 5.89
C PRO A 99 -12.13 -13.99 4.97
N GLY A 100 -11.21 -14.43 4.11
CA GLY A 100 -10.37 -13.56 3.29
C GLY A 100 -8.90 -13.87 3.51
N ASN A 101 -8.03 -13.17 2.80
CA ASN A 101 -6.58 -13.29 2.98
C ASN A 101 -6.03 -12.24 3.96
N GLY A 102 -6.91 -11.40 4.52
CA GLY A 102 -6.56 -10.37 5.50
C GLY A 102 -5.83 -9.17 4.89
N TYR A 103 -5.89 -8.98 3.56
CA TYR A 103 -5.22 -7.86 2.89
C TYR A 103 -6.09 -6.60 2.87
N GLY A 104 -7.40 -6.77 2.65
CA GLY A 104 -8.37 -5.69 2.57
C GLY A 104 -8.56 -5.11 1.17
N VAL A 105 -9.83 -4.93 0.76
CA VAL A 105 -10.21 -4.25 -0.48
C VAL A 105 -9.65 -2.83 -0.52
N VAL A 106 -9.77 -2.07 0.59
CA VAL A 106 -9.34 -0.67 0.64
C VAL A 106 -7.84 -0.57 0.37
N LYS A 107 -7.02 -1.33 1.10
CA LYS A 107 -5.56 -1.32 0.93
C LYS A 107 -5.16 -1.65 -0.51
N GLY A 108 -5.70 -2.73 -1.07
CA GLY A 108 -5.32 -3.17 -2.41
C GLY A 108 -5.82 -2.24 -3.53
N ALA A 109 -7.07 -1.79 -3.47
CA ALA A 109 -7.62 -0.90 -4.49
C ALA A 109 -6.97 0.49 -4.46
N SER A 110 -6.71 1.03 -3.26
CA SER A 110 -6.03 2.32 -3.13
C SER A 110 -4.60 2.25 -3.65
N GLY A 111 -3.83 1.21 -3.31
CA GLY A 111 -2.47 1.05 -3.83
C GLY A 111 -2.42 0.77 -5.34
N ALA A 112 -3.41 0.08 -5.90
CA ALA A 112 -3.47 -0.12 -7.34
C ALA A 112 -3.75 1.18 -8.14
N ALA A 113 -4.29 2.21 -7.47
CA ALA A 113 -4.67 3.48 -8.09
C ALA A 113 -3.56 4.55 -8.07
N THR A 114 -2.42 4.29 -7.41
CA THR A 114 -1.27 5.21 -7.29
C THR A 114 -0.17 4.92 -8.29
#